data_AF-A0A094AKH0-F1
#
_entry.id   AF-A0A094AKH0-F1
#
_cell.length_a   1.000
_cell.length_b   1.000
_cell.length_c   1.000
_cell.angle_alpha   90.00
_cell.angle_beta   90.00
_cell.angle_gamma   90.00
#
_symmetry.space_group_name_H-M   'P 1'
#
loop_
_entity.id
_entity.type
_entity.pdbx_description
1 polymer ?
#
loop_
_entity_poly.entity_id
_entity_poly.type
_entity_poly.pdbx_seq_one_letter_code
_entity_poly.pdbx_strand_id
1 'polypeptide(L)' 'MVRKLKHHEQKLLRKVDFTTYASDNNHRDAAVLRRYAIQNPSDYQKYNRICGSLRQLAHKLAALPPDDP' A
#
# COMPACT_ATOMS: atom_id res chain seq x y z
N MET A 1 10.55 2.22 20.74
CA MET A 1 11.08 3.51 20.23
C MET A 1 12.59 3.50 20.35
N VAL A 2 13.31 3.80 19.27
CA VAL A 2 14.78 3.71 19.20
C VAL A 2 15.40 5.08 19.48
N ARG A 3 16.62 5.12 20.04
CA ARG A 3 17.37 6.38 20.26
C ARG A 3 17.60 7.13 18.94
N LYS A 4 17.70 8.46 19.02
CA LYS A 4 18.08 9.28 17.86
C LYS A 4 19.52 8.95 17.43
N LEU A 5 19.72 8.67 16.14
CA LEU A 5 21.04 8.40 15.56
C LEU A 5 21.85 9.69 15.42
N LYS A 6 23.16 9.60 15.66
CA LYS A 6 24.13 10.67 15.38
C LYS A 6 24.36 10.77 13.87
N HIS A 7 24.92 11.89 13.41
CA HIS A 7 25.12 12.16 11.97
C HIS A 7 25.87 11.04 11.23
N HIS A 8 26.95 10.50 11.81
CA HIS A 8 27.71 9.40 11.20
C HIS A 8 26.92 8.08 11.17
N GLU A 9 26.13 7.81 12.20
CA GLU A 9 25.28 6.61 12.29
C GLU A 9 24.14 6.67 11.27
N GLN A 10 23.52 7.84 11.10
CA GLN A 10 22.49 8.05 10.08
C GLN A 10 23.04 7.94 8.66
N LYS A 11 24.31 8.33 8.45
CA LYS A 11 24.98 8.17 7.14
C LYS A 11 25.20 6.70 6.78
N LEU A 12 25.46 5.83 7.77
CA LEU A 12 25.59 4.39 7.58
C LEU A 12 24.22 3.70 7.46
N LEU A 13 23.25 4.10 8.28
CA LEU A 13 21.93 3.48 8.40
C LEU A 13 20.85 4.22 7.60
N ARG A 14 21.15 4.65 6.37
CA ARG A 14 20.22 5.48 5.56
C ARG A 14 18.92 4.80 5.18
N LYS A 15 18.96 3.48 4.98
CA LYS A 15 17.79 2.67 4.57
C LYS A 15 17.10 1.97 5.74
N VAL A 16 17.58 2.19 6.96
CA VAL A 16 17.07 1.49 8.14
C VAL A 16 16.01 2.36 8.79
N ASP A 17 14.76 1.97 8.60
CA ASP A 17 13.61 2.45 9.34
C ASP A 17 12.88 1.22 9.91
N PHE A 18 12.63 1.23 11.22
CA PHE A 18 11.92 0.15 11.91
C PHE A 18 10.40 0.32 11.88
N THR A 19 9.94 1.51 11.48
CA THR A 19 8.52 1.87 11.47
C THR A 19 7.91 1.74 10.09
N THR A 20 8.63 2.10 9.03
CA THR A 20 8.10 2.08 7.66
C THR A 20 8.96 1.20 6.78
N TYR A 21 8.46 0.00 6.44
CA TYR A 21 9.11 -0.85 5.45
C TYR A 21 8.59 -0.53 4.04
N ALA A 22 9.40 -0.82 3.02
CA ALA A 22 9.01 -0.63 1.62
C ALA A 22 7.77 -1.47 1.23
N SER A 23 7.55 -2.59 1.91
CA SER A 23 6.36 -3.44 1.76
C SER A 23 5.08 -2.82 2.29
N ASP A 24 5.16 -1.88 3.23
CA ASP A 24 4.00 -1.42 4.00
C ASP A 24 3.16 -0.39 3.23
N ASN A 25 3.56 -0.04 2.00
CA ASN A 25 2.89 0.91 1.12
C ASN A 25 2.44 2.18 1.87
N ASN A 26 3.36 2.73 2.67
CA ASN A 26 3.15 3.93 3.48
C ASN A 26 1.98 3.82 4.49
N HIS A 27 1.72 2.62 5.03
CA HIS A 27 0.66 2.33 5.99
C HIS A 27 -0.74 2.72 5.50
N ARG A 28 -0.97 2.69 4.18
CA ARG A 28 -2.24 3.08 3.57
C ARG A 28 -3.41 2.29 4.15
N ASP A 29 -3.21 1.00 4.36
CA ASP A 29 -4.21 0.07 4.90
C ASP A 29 -4.66 0.54 6.29
N ALA A 30 -3.71 0.80 7.20
CA ALA A 30 -4.00 1.30 8.54
C ALA A 30 -4.69 2.68 8.52
N ALA A 31 -4.30 3.56 7.60
CA ALA A 31 -4.93 4.88 7.46
C ALA A 31 -6.41 4.77 7.02
N VAL A 32 -6.72 3.86 6.10
CA VAL A 32 -8.08 3.62 5.61
C VAL A 32 -8.94 2.93 6.69
N LEU A 33 -8.41 1.90 7.35
CA LEU A 33 -9.08 1.22 8.46
C LEU A 33 -9.48 2.23 9.55
N ARG A 34 -8.56 3.12 9.94
CA ARG A 34 -8.83 4.17 10.95
C ARG A 34 -9.85 5.19 10.47
N ARG A 35 -9.81 5.59 9.19
CA ARG A 35 -10.72 6.59 8.62
C ARG A 35 -12.16 6.10 8.57
N TYR A 36 -12.38 4.84 8.22
CA TYR A 36 -13.70 4.26 8.03
C TYR A 36 -14.14 3.33 9.16
N ALA A 37 -13.41 3.31 10.28
CA ALA A 37 -13.69 2.47 11.44
C ALA A 37 -13.93 0.99 11.10
N ILE A 38 -13.17 0.46 10.13
CA ILE A 38 -13.24 -0.94 9.75
C ILE A 38 -12.59 -1.77 10.86
N GLN A 39 -13.36 -2.69 11.44
CA GLN A 39 -12.93 -3.44 12.62
C GLN A 39 -11.91 -4.53 12.30
N ASN A 40 -12.09 -5.22 11.16
CA ASN A 40 -11.21 -6.32 10.77
C ASN A 40 -10.21 -5.88 9.70
N PRO A 41 -8.89 -5.98 9.95
CA PRO A 41 -7.87 -5.68 8.94
C PRO A 41 -7.98 -6.54 7.67
N SER A 42 -8.50 -7.76 7.78
CA SER A 42 -8.67 -8.67 6.66
C SER A 42 -9.69 -8.18 5.63
N ASP A 43 -10.67 -7.37 6.04
CA ASP A 43 -11.72 -6.88 5.15
C ASP A 43 -11.16 -5.87 4.16
N TYR A 44 -10.23 -5.00 4.60
CA TYR A 44 -9.52 -4.11 3.69
C TYR A 44 -8.76 -4.88 2.60
N GLN A 45 -8.07 -5.97 2.96
CA GLN A 45 -7.34 -6.79 1.97
C GLN A 45 -8.28 -7.44 0.96
N LYS A 46 -9.44 -7.94 1.41
CA LYS A 46 -10.47 -8.48 0.51
C LYS A 46 -10.97 -7.43 -0.48
N TYR A 47 -11.29 -6.22 0.00
CA TYR A 47 -11.72 -5.12 -0.86
C TYR A 47 -10.64 -4.70 -1.85
N ASN A 48 -9.39 -4.61 -1.40
CA ASN A 48 -8.28 -4.26 -2.27
C ASN A 48 -8.06 -5.30 -3.38
N ARG A 49 -8.23 -6.59 -3.07
CA ARG A 49 -8.14 -7.67 -4.07
C ARG A 49 -9.23 -7.57 -5.14
N ILE A 50 -10.46 -7.27 -4.73
CA ILE A 50 -11.59 -7.08 -5.66
C ILE A 50 -11.35 -5.85 -6.55
N CYS A 51 -10.86 -4.75 -5.97
CA CYS A 51 -10.48 -3.56 -6.73
C CYS A 51 -9.37 -3.87 -7.75
N GLY A 52 -8.38 -4.69 -7.36
CA GLY A 52 -7.32 -5.16 -8.23
C GLY A 52 -7.85 -5.97 -9.43
N SER A 53 -8.75 -6.93 -9.21
CA SER A 53 -9.35 -7.71 -10.30
C SER A 53 -10.21 -6.86 -11.22
N LEU A 54 -10.98 -5.93 -10.67
CA LEU A 54 -11.78 -4.98 -11.46
C LEU A 54 -10.89 -4.09 -12.33
N ARG A 55 -9.81 -3.56 -11.77
CA ARG A 55 -8.86 -2.71 -12.52
C ARG A 55 -8.16 -3.49 -13.62
N GLN A 56 -7.79 -4.74 -13.37
CA GLN A 56 -7.22 -5.63 -14.39
C GLN A 56 -8.21 -5.88 -15.53
N LEU A 57 -9.48 -6.13 -15.20
CA LEU A 57 -10.54 -6.29 -16.20
C LEU A 57 -10.72 -5.01 -17.03
N ALA A 58 -10.85 -3.86 -16.37
CA ALA A 58 -10.99 -2.57 -17.04
C ALA A 58 -9.77 -2.27 -17.95
N HIS A 59 -8.56 -2.62 -17.51
CA HIS A 59 -7.36 -2.47 -18.34
C HIS A 59 -7.39 -3.39 -19.56
N LYS A 60 -7.87 -4.63 -19.42
CA LYS A 60 -8.02 -5.55 -20.56
C LYS A 60 -9.07 -5.03 -21.54
N LEU A 61 -10.19 -4.50 -21.04
CA LEU A 61 -11.22 -3.88 -21.87
C LEU A 61 -10.69 -2.64 -22.61
N ALA A 62 -9.94 -1.78 -21.92
CA ALA A 62 -9.33 -0.60 -22.53
C ALA A 62 -8.23 -0.93 -23.56
N ALA A 63 -7.68 -2.15 -23.52
CA ALA A 63 -6.72 -2.63 -24.50
C ALA A 63 -7.39 -3.21 -25.76
N LEU A 64 -8.71 -3.42 -25.74
CA LEU A 64 -9.46 -3.79 -26.94
C LEU A 64 -9.56 -2.60 -27.89
N PRO A 65 -9.70 -2.84 -29.20
CA PRO A 65 -10.12 -1.83 -30.16
C PRO A 65 -11.37 -1.10 -29.67
N PRO A 66 -11.46 0.24 -29.81
CA PRO A 66 -12.61 1.01 -29.36
C PRO A 66 -13.90 0.68 -30.12
N ASP A 67 -13.78 0.05 -31.29
CA ASP A 67 -14.89 -0.35 -32.17
C ASP A 67 -15.24 -1.85 -32.05
N ASP A 68 -14.55 -2.62 -31.19
CA ASP A 68 -14.94 -4.00 -30.90
C ASP A 68 -16.24 -4.00 -30.07
N PRO A 69 -17.29 -4.75 -30.47
CA PRO A 69 -18.60 -4.75 -29.82
C PRO A 69 -18.63 -5.37 -28.42
#